data_AF-A0A4Q6AR46-F1
#
_entry.id   AF-A0A4Q6AR46-F1
#
_cell.length_a   1.000
_cell.length_b   1.000
_cell.length_c   1.000
_cell.angle_alpha   90.00
_cell.angle_beta   90.00
_cell.angle_gamma   90.00
#
_symmetry.space_group_name_H-M   'P 1'
#
loop_
_entity.id
_entity.type
_entity.pdbx_description
1 polymer ?
#
loop_
_entity_poly.entity_id
_entity_poly.type
_entity_poly.pdbx_seq_one_letter_code
_entity_poly.pdbx_strand_id
1 'polypeptide(L)' 'MQAPLLHKIHGQNLWLSAQRSLFWEEEKALVVSDLHFGKTGHFRKAGIAVPQTVYKED' A
#
# COMPACT_ATOMS: atom_id res chain seq x y z
N MET A 1 -13.39 9.55 4.12
CA MET A 1 -12.14 8.88 4.56
C MET A 1 -12.36 8.40 5.97
N GLN A 2 -12.03 7.15 6.26
CA GLN A 2 -12.07 6.62 7.63
C GLN A 2 -10.84 7.12 8.39
N ALA A 3 -11.02 7.50 9.65
CA ALA A 3 -9.89 7.90 10.49
C ALA A 3 -8.98 6.69 10.75
N PRO A 4 -7.65 6.88 10.81
CA PRO A 4 -6.73 5.79 11.15
C PRO A 4 -6.92 5.36 12.61
N LEU A 5 -6.70 4.07 12.87
CA LEU A 5 -6.80 3.48 14.20
C LEU A 5 -5.42 3.44 14.85
N LEU A 6 -5.29 3.94 16.07
CA LEU A 6 -4.06 3.78 16.83
C LEU A 6 -3.95 2.36 17.41
N HIS A 7 -2.80 1.73 17.21
CA HIS A 7 -2.43 0.46 17.81
C HIS A 7 -1.08 0.59 18.53
N LYS A 8 -1.02 0.15 19.79
CA LYS A 8 0.19 0.23 20.62
C LYS A 8 0.81 -1.16 20.78
N ILE A 9 2.00 -1.36 20.21
CA ILE A 9 2.71 -2.65 20.24
C ILE A 9 4.16 -2.41 20.67
N HIS A 10 4.65 -3.12 21.68
CA HIS A 10 6.04 -3.00 22.18
C HIS A 10 6.50 -1.55 22.44
N GLY A 11 5.58 -0.69 22.91
CA GLY A 11 5.87 0.73 23.17
C GLY A 11 5.87 1.63 21.93
N GLN A 12 5.49 1.12 20.75
CA GLN A 12 5.41 1.85 19.49
C GLN A 12 3.97 2.27 19.20
N ASN A 13 3.78 3.44 18.59
CA ASN A 13 2.49 3.96 18.12
C ASN A 13 2.36 3.72 16.61
N LEU A 14 1.46 2.82 16.24
CA LEU A 14 1.18 2.44 14.86
C LEU A 14 -0.22 2.91 14.46
N TRP A 15 -0.29 3.87 13.55
CA TRP A 15 -1.54 4.40 13.02
C TRP A 15 -1.93 3.62 11.77
N LEU A 16 -2.92 2.74 11.90
CA LEU A 16 -3.38 1.84 10.84
C LEU A 16 -4.43 2.53 9.95
N SER A 17 -4.22 2.50 8.64
CA SER A 17 -5.20 2.94 7.64
C SER A 17 -5.84 1.74 6.93
N ALA A 18 -7.14 1.85 6.64
CA ALA A 18 -7.85 0.88 5.80
C ALA A 18 -7.29 0.80 4.36
N GLN A 19 -6.42 1.74 3.97
CA GLN A 19 -5.74 1.79 2.67
C GLN A 19 -4.48 0.93 2.60
N ARG A 20 -4.35 -0.11 3.45
CA ARG A 20 -3.19 -1.02 3.48
C ARG A 20 -1.86 -0.32 3.74
N SER A 21 -1.91 0.72 4.57
CA SER A 21 -0.75 1.46 5.03
C SER A 21 -0.84 1.69 6.54
N LEU A 22 0.31 1.92 7.16
CA LEU A 22 0.37 2.38 8.53
C LEU A 22 1.48 3.43 8.69
N PHE A 23 1.24 4.40 9.55
CA PHE A 23 2.26 5.36 9.96
C PHE A 23 2.82 4.95 11.31
N TRP A 24 4.15 4.78 11.36
CA TRP A 24 4.91 4.50 12.58
C TRP A 24 5.47 5.83 13.10
N GLU A 25 4.92 6.29 14.22
CA GLU A 25 5.16 7.64 14.73
C GLU A 25 6.59 7.86 15.22
N GLU A 26 7.14 6.92 15.99
CA GLU A 26 8.48 7.02 16.58
C GLU A 26 9.57 7.08 15.51
N GLU A 27 9.43 6.29 14.44
CA GLU A 27 10.38 6.22 13.33
C GLU A 27 10.08 7.27 12.24
N LYS A 28 8.98 8.02 12.37
CA LYS A 28 8.48 8.94 11.33
C LYS A 28 8.39 8.28 9.95
N ALA A 29 7.96 7.02 9.94
CA ALA A 29 7.99 6.17 8.76
C ALA A 29 6.58 5.81 8.30
N LEU A 30 6.35 5.86 6.99
CA LEU A 30 5.16 5.29 6.37
C LEU A 30 5.49 3.89 5.86
N VAL A 31 4.79 2.90 6.40
CA VAL A 31 4.91 1.51 5.95
C VAL A 31 3.71 1.20 5.06
N VAL A 32 4.00 0.64 3.88
CA VAL A 32 3.04 0.25 2.86
C VAL A 32 3.29 -1.19 2.45
N SER A 33 2.23 -1.93 2.14
CA SER A 33 2.31 -3.32 1.68
C SER A 33 1.68 -3.47 0.31
N ASP A 34 2.13 -4.46 -0.45
CA ASP A 34 1.46 -4.95 -1.66
C ASP A 34 1.19 -3.87 -2.72
N LEU A 35 2.16 -2.97 -2.92
CA LEU A 35 2.07 -1.90 -3.91
C LEU A 35 1.97 -2.43 -5.35
N HIS A 36 2.52 -3.62 -5.61
CA HIS A 36 2.43 -4.29 -6.90
C HIS A 36 3.01 -3.53 -8.10
N PHE A 37 3.95 -2.62 -7.85
CA PHE A 37 4.63 -1.86 -8.90
C PHE A 37 5.16 -2.76 -10.02
N GLY A 38 4.81 -2.42 -11.25
CA GLY A 38 5.31 -3.09 -12.45
C GLY A 38 4.68 -4.46 -12.75
N LYS A 39 3.69 -4.94 -11.98
CA LYS A 39 2.94 -6.16 -12.34
C LYS A 39 2.25 -6.00 -13.69
N THR A 40 1.66 -4.84 -13.97
CA THR A 40 1.06 -4.50 -15.27
C THR A 40 2.06 -4.67 -16.43
N GLY A 41 3.27 -4.13 -16.28
CA GLY A 41 4.36 -4.29 -17.24
C GLY A 41 4.83 -5.74 -17.40
N HIS A 42 4.90 -6.50 -16.30
CA HIS A 42 5.26 -7.91 -16.30
C HIS A 42 4.24 -8.76 -17.08
N PHE A 43 2.95 -8.60 -16.82
CA PHE A 43 1.88 -9.30 -17.54
C PHE A 43 1.88 -8.99 -19.04
N ARG A 44 2.09 -7.71 -19.40
CA ARG A 44 2.20 -7.30 -20.80
C ARG A 44 3.40 -7.93 -21.51
N LYS A 45 4.58 -7.97 -20.86
CA LYS A 45 5.77 -8.63 -21.42
C LYS A 45 5.53 -10.12 -21.66
N ALA A 46 4.69 -10.75 -20.84
CA ALA A 46 4.27 -12.14 -21.00
C ALA A 46 3.12 -12.34 -22.02
N GLY A 47 2.65 -11.28 -22.69
CA GLY A 47 1.58 -11.36 -23.69
C GLY A 47 0.15 -11.47 -23.11
N ILE A 48 -0.01 -11.24 -21.80
CA ILE A 48 -1.31 -11.28 -21.13
C ILE A 48 -1.97 -9.90 -21.28
N ALA A 49 -3.20 -9.87 -21.80
CA ALA A 49 -3.95 -8.63 -21.96
C ALA A 49 -4.34 -8.05 -20.59
N VAL A 50 -3.97 -6.80 -20.34
CA VAL A 50 -4.28 -6.06 -19.11
C VAL A 50 -5.29 -4.94 -19.43
N PRO A 51 -6.43 -4.85 -18.71
CA PRO A 51 -7.43 -3.81 -18.94
C PRO A 51 -6.86 -2.39 -18.80
N GLN A 52 -7.34 -1.47 -19.66
CA GLN A 52 -6.84 -0.09 -19.71
C GLN A 52 -7.06 0.71 -18.42
N THR A 53 -8.07 0.34 -17.64
CA THR A 53 -8.41 1.00 -16.37
C THR A 53 -7.35 0.81 -15.29
N VAL A 54 -6.59 -0.30 -15.33
CA VAL A 54 -5.54 -0.59 -14.34
C VAL A 54 -4.36 0.38 -14.50
N TYR A 55 -4.14 0.95 -15.69
CA TYR A 55 -3.07 1.92 -15.92
C TYR A 55 -3.30 3.29 -15.27
N LYS A 56 -4.53 3.59 -14.80
CA LYS A 56 -4.84 4.87 -14.11
C LYS A 56 -4.62 4.80 -12.60
N GLU A 57 -4.48 3.60 -12.05
CA GLU A 57 -4.40 3.36 -10.61
C GLU A 57 -3.04 2.79 -10.17
N ASP A 58 -2.13 2.53 -11.12
CA ASP A 58 -0.69 2.27 -10.87
C ASP A 58 0.10 3.57 -10.65
#